data_AF-A0A6J7RY19-F1
#
_entry.id   AF-A0A6J7RY19-F1
#
_cell.length_a   1.000
_cell.length_b   1.000
_cell.length_c   1.000
_cell.angle_alpha   90.00
_cell.angle_beta   90.00
_cell.angle_gamma   90.00
#
_symmetry.space_group_name_H-M   'P 1'
#
loop_
_entity.id
_entity.type
_entity.pdbx_description
1 polymer ?
#
loop_
_entity_poly.entity_id
_entity_poly.type
_entity_poly.pdbx_seq_one_letter_code
_entity_poly.pdbx_strand_id
1 'polypeptide(L)'
;MAGVFRQSDIQRVTIKPQVDEFVFPDGHSVIVLAEGRLLNLGCATGHPSFVMSCSFSNQVLAQIELFTKTADYELGVWVLPKQLDEMVARFHLDALGVRLTTLTQEQSDYLGIPVEGPYKPSHYKY
;
A
#
# COMPACT_ATOMS: atom_id res chain seq x y z
N MET A 1 25.77 3.32 3.94
CA MET A 1 25.14 3.70 5.22
C MET A 1 25.67 5.05 5.67
N ALA A 2 24.80 5.92 6.19
CA ALA A 2 25.13 7.25 6.73
C ALA A 2 24.91 7.27 8.25
N GLY A 3 25.33 8.34 8.95
CA GLY A 3 25.14 8.48 10.40
C GLY A 3 26.06 7.57 11.24
N VAL A 4 25.52 6.99 12.30
CA VAL A 4 26.23 6.17 13.31
C VAL A 4 27.05 5.02 12.73
N PHE A 5 26.73 4.55 11.52
CA PHE A 5 27.47 3.51 10.81
C PHE A 5 28.85 3.94 10.27
N ARG A 6 29.19 5.24 10.30
CA ARG A 6 30.47 5.77 9.79
C ARG A 6 31.37 6.37 10.89
N GLN A 7 30.90 6.41 12.13
CA GLN A 7 31.65 7.01 13.24
C GLN A 7 32.60 5.98 13.84
N SER A 8 33.88 6.35 13.96
CA SER A 8 34.95 5.44 14.41
C SER A 8 35.00 5.25 15.92
N ASP A 9 34.41 6.18 16.67
CA ASP A 9 34.35 6.22 18.14
C ASP A 9 33.07 5.59 18.69
N ILE A 10 32.15 5.14 17.82
CA ILE A 10 30.93 4.42 18.21
C ILE A 10 31.14 2.92 18.01
N GLN A 11 30.89 2.16 19.07
CA GLN A 11 30.95 0.70 19.01
C GLN A 11 29.59 0.13 18.57
N ARG A 12 29.59 -0.66 17.50
CA ARG A 12 28.43 -1.46 17.09
C ARG A 12 28.46 -2.82 17.77
N VAL A 13 27.38 -3.17 18.46
CA VAL A 13 27.12 -4.49 19.04
C VAL A 13 25.91 -5.09 18.37
N THR A 14 26.10 -6.15 17.59
CA THR A 14 24.97 -6.86 16.96
C THR A 14 24.30 -7.78 17.98
N ILE A 15 23.06 -7.48 18.33
CA ILE A 15 22.27 -8.28 19.29
C ILE A 15 21.71 -9.53 18.60
N LYS A 16 21.11 -9.36 17.43
CA LYS A 16 20.58 -10.41 16.56
C LYS A 16 20.44 -9.87 15.12
N PRO A 17 20.09 -10.69 14.12
CA PRO A 17 19.81 -10.17 12.78
C PRO A 17 18.84 -8.98 12.82
N GLN A 18 19.21 -7.89 12.13
CA GLN A 18 18.45 -6.64 12.00
C GLN A 18 18.24 -5.87 13.32
N VAL A 19 18.99 -6.18 14.39
CA VAL A 19 18.98 -5.44 15.65
C VAL A 19 20.41 -5.19 16.11
N ASP A 20 20.80 -3.92 16.07
CA ASP A 20 22.12 -3.48 16.48
C ASP A 20 22.01 -2.45 17.59
N GLU A 21 22.87 -2.54 18.58
CA GLU A 21 23.10 -1.50 19.57
C GLU A 21 24.34 -0.70 19.16
N PHE A 22 24.24 0.62 19.22
CA PHE A 22 25.35 1.55 19.00
C PHE A 22 25.66 2.24 20.32
N VAL A 23 26.84 1.96 20.88
CA VAL A 23 27.33 2.50 22.15
C VAL A 23 28.26 3.68 21.88
N PHE A 24 27.94 4.83 22.46
CA PHE A 24 28.67 6.09 22.29
C PHE A 24 29.79 6.26 23.32
N PRO A 25 30.78 7.14 23.08
CA PRO A 25 31.92 7.33 23.99
C PRO A 25 31.59 7.75 25.43
N ASP A 26 30.48 8.46 25.62
CA ASP A 26 29.96 8.89 26.93
C ASP A 26 29.14 7.80 27.65
N GLY A 27 29.03 6.61 27.03
CA GLY A 27 28.44 5.41 27.63
C GLY A 27 26.94 5.22 27.39
N HIS A 28 26.25 6.15 26.73
CA HIS A 28 24.87 5.91 26.32
C HIS A 28 24.81 5.02 25.07
N SER A 29 23.67 4.41 24.81
CA SER A 29 23.48 3.57 23.62
C SER A 29 22.11 3.76 22.96
N VAL A 30 22.03 3.42 21.67
CA VAL A 30 20.78 3.39 20.91
C VAL A 30 20.62 2.05 20.19
N ILE A 31 19.39 1.55 20.14
CA ILE A 31 19.04 0.38 19.33
C ILE A 31 18.58 0.85 17.95
N VAL A 32 19.25 0.36 16.91
CA VAL A 32 18.89 0.58 15.51
C VAL A 32 18.31 -0.71 14.94
N LEU A 33 17.07 -0.62 14.45
CA LEU A 33 16.36 -1.72 13.81
C LEU A 33 16.55 -1.66 12.29
N ALA A 34 16.72 -2.82 11.66
CA ALA A 34 16.86 -3.00 10.21
C ALA A 34 17.94 -2.10 9.56
N GLU A 35 18.93 -1.65 10.32
CA GLU A 35 19.92 -0.63 9.93
C GLU A 35 19.29 0.65 9.34
N GLY A 36 18.09 1.03 9.83
CA GLY A 36 17.32 2.18 9.31
C GLY A 36 16.55 1.90 8.02
N ARG A 37 16.50 0.65 7.55
CA ARG A 37 15.59 0.23 6.46
C ARG A 37 14.17 -0.01 7.00
N LEU A 38 13.28 -0.49 6.13
CA LEU A 38 11.88 -0.76 6.45
C LEU A 38 11.76 -1.82 7.56
N LEU A 39 11.47 -1.38 8.79
CA LEU A 39 11.46 -2.25 9.97
C LEU A 39 10.42 -3.37 9.87
N ASN A 40 9.24 -3.09 9.30
CA ASN A 40 8.15 -4.05 9.22
C ASN A 40 8.51 -5.23 8.30
N LEU A 41 9.33 -4.99 7.27
CA LEU A 41 9.83 -6.02 6.36
C LEU A 41 11.12 -6.67 6.86
N GLY A 42 11.99 -5.89 7.54
CA GLY A 42 13.30 -6.37 7.99
C GLY A 42 13.25 -7.11 9.33
N CYS A 43 12.35 -6.72 10.24
CA CYS A 43 12.25 -7.28 11.58
C CYS A 43 10.96 -8.08 11.82
N ALA A 44 10.06 -8.11 10.83
CA ALA A 44 8.81 -8.88 10.86
C ALA A 44 8.51 -9.39 9.44
N THR A 45 7.24 -9.60 9.10
CA THR A 45 6.79 -10.17 7.82
C THR A 45 6.03 -9.18 6.94
N GLY A 46 6.11 -7.89 7.23
CA GLY A 46 5.42 -6.84 6.49
C GLY A 46 3.91 -6.79 6.76
N HIS A 47 3.17 -6.42 5.74
CA HIS A 47 1.71 -6.32 5.83
C HIS A 47 1.05 -7.72 5.72
N PRO A 48 -0.03 -8.00 6.47
CA PRO A 48 -0.77 -9.24 6.35
C PRO A 48 -1.32 -9.51 4.95
N SER A 49 -1.54 -10.79 4.62
CA SER A 49 -1.97 -11.22 3.28
C SER A 49 -3.24 -10.52 2.78
N PHE A 50 -4.20 -10.21 3.65
CA PHE A 50 -5.46 -9.57 3.25
C PHE A 50 -5.26 -8.17 2.69
N VAL A 51 -4.48 -7.31 3.36
CA VAL A 51 -4.18 -5.96 2.87
C VAL A 51 -3.26 -6.00 1.64
N MET A 52 -2.38 -6.99 1.56
CA MET A 52 -1.57 -7.23 0.36
C MET A 52 -2.42 -7.69 -0.82
N SER A 53 -3.50 -8.44 -0.59
CA SER A 53 -4.46 -8.83 -1.62
C SER A 53 -5.04 -7.61 -2.32
N CYS A 54 -5.48 -6.58 -1.58
CA CYS A 54 -5.96 -5.33 -2.19
C CYS A 54 -4.91 -4.67 -3.10
N SER A 55 -3.66 -4.64 -2.64
CA SER A 55 -2.54 -4.05 -3.39
C SER A 55 -2.22 -4.86 -4.65
N PHE A 56 -2.22 -6.19 -4.56
CA PHE A 56 -1.88 -7.08 -5.66
C PHE A 56 -3.03 -7.25 -6.66
N SER A 57 -4.29 -7.14 -6.24
CA SER A 57 -5.43 -7.03 -7.17
C SER A 57 -5.30 -5.80 -8.06
N ASN A 58 -4.93 -4.64 -7.50
CA ASN A 58 -4.63 -3.44 -8.29
C ASN A 58 -3.50 -3.69 -9.29
N GLN A 59 -2.40 -4.32 -8.86
CA GLN A 59 -1.28 -4.63 -9.76
C GLN A 59 -1.71 -5.55 -10.92
N VAL A 60 -2.48 -6.61 -10.64
CA VAL A 60 -2.96 -7.53 -11.68
C VAL A 60 -3.90 -6.82 -12.65
N LEU A 61 -4.84 -6.01 -12.16
CA LEU A 61 -5.73 -5.23 -13.02
C LEU A 61 -4.96 -4.23 -13.88
N ALA A 62 -3.94 -3.56 -13.33
CA ALA A 62 -3.07 -2.67 -14.09
C ALA A 62 -2.29 -3.41 -15.19
N GLN A 63 -1.79 -4.61 -14.90
CA GLN A 63 -1.12 -5.45 -15.90
C GLN A 63 -2.08 -5.86 -17.01
N ILE A 64 -3.31 -6.29 -16.69
CA ILE A 64 -4.34 -6.65 -17.67
C ILE A 64 -4.68 -5.43 -18.55
N GLU A 65 -4.91 -4.28 -17.94
CA GLU A 65 -5.29 -3.04 -18.64
C GLU A 65 -4.18 -2.60 -19.60
N LEU A 66 -2.93 -2.49 -19.13
CA LEU A 66 -1.80 -2.10 -19.96
C LEU A 66 -1.50 -3.11 -21.06
N PHE A 67 -1.72 -4.40 -20.83
CA PHE A 67 -1.47 -5.45 -21.82
C PHE A 67 -2.56 -5.53 -22.90
N THR A 68 -3.83 -5.40 -22.51
CA THR A 68 -4.97 -5.57 -23.41
C THR A 68 -5.40 -4.29 -24.10
N LYS A 69 -5.04 -3.12 -23.55
CA LYS A 69 -5.42 -1.79 -24.05
C LYS A 69 -4.23 -0.85 -24.18
N THR A 70 -3.05 -1.37 -24.51
CA THR A 70 -1.81 -0.57 -24.62
C THR A 70 -1.98 0.69 -25.48
N ALA A 71 -2.75 0.61 -26.57
CA ALA A 71 -2.96 1.72 -27.50
C ALA A 71 -3.78 2.88 -26.89
N ASP A 72 -4.51 2.64 -25.80
CA ASP A 72 -5.33 3.65 -25.13
C ASP A 72 -4.51 4.54 -24.19
N TYR A 73 -3.24 4.21 -23.95
CA TYR A 73 -2.36 4.90 -23.02
C TYR A 73 -1.16 5.52 -23.73
N GLU A 74 -1.09 6.84 -23.71
CA GLU A 74 0.13 7.56 -24.10
C GLU A 74 1.23 7.37 -23.05
N LEU A 75 2.50 7.64 -23.44
CA LEU A 75 3.62 7.60 -22.52
C LEU A 75 3.40 8.59 -21.37
N GLY A 76 3.26 8.06 -20.15
CA GLY A 76 2.98 8.87 -18.98
C GLY A 76 2.77 8.03 -17.73
N VAL A 77 2.44 8.71 -16.64
CA VAL A 77 2.05 8.07 -15.39
C VAL A 77 0.53 8.15 -15.26
N TRP A 78 -0.09 6.98 -15.18
CA TRP A 78 -1.55 6.85 -15.11
C TRP A 78 -1.95 6.22 -13.77
N VAL A 79 -3.15 6.58 -13.31
CA VAL A 79 -3.81 5.91 -12.19
C VAL A 79 -4.88 4.98 -12.74
N LEU A 80 -5.15 3.88 -12.03
CA LEU A 80 -6.24 2.98 -12.43
C LEU A 80 -7.58 3.74 -12.49
N PRO A 81 -8.42 3.49 -13.52
CA PRO A 81 -9.78 4.00 -13.56
C PRO A 81 -10.55 3.68 -12.28
N LYS A 82 -11.36 4.63 -11.79
CA LYS A 82 -12.10 4.50 -10.52
C LYS A 82 -12.98 3.26 -10.46
N GLN A 83 -13.51 2.82 -11.59
CA GLN A 83 -14.32 1.60 -11.65
C GLN A 83 -13.51 0.34 -11.31
N LEU A 84 -12.22 0.29 -11.68
CA LEU A 84 -11.34 -0.81 -11.29
C LEU A 84 -10.95 -0.74 -9.81
N ASP A 85 -10.77 0.46 -9.26
CA ASP A 85 -10.52 0.66 -7.82
C ASP A 85 -11.73 0.19 -6.97
N GLU A 86 -12.95 0.58 -7.36
CA GLU A 86 -14.18 0.08 -6.74
C GLU A 86 -14.35 -1.44 -6.89
N MET A 87 -13.91 -2.02 -8.00
CA MET A 87 -13.92 -3.47 -8.23
C MET A 87 -12.98 -4.19 -7.26
N VAL A 88 -11.78 -3.66 -7.01
CA VAL A 88 -10.86 -4.21 -6.00
C VAL A 88 -11.53 -4.19 -4.63
N ALA A 89 -12.18 -3.11 -4.23
CA ALA A 89 -12.91 -3.07 -2.96
C ALA A 89 -14.01 -4.15 -2.90
N ARG A 90 -14.81 -4.30 -3.97
CA ARG A 90 -15.89 -5.30 -4.03
C ARG A 90 -15.39 -6.74 -3.88
N PHE A 91 -14.24 -7.10 -4.46
CA PHE A 91 -13.66 -8.46 -4.32
C PHE A 91 -13.40 -8.88 -2.87
N HIS A 92 -13.25 -7.92 -1.95
CA HIS A 92 -12.85 -8.18 -0.57
C HIS A 92 -14.02 -8.13 0.43
N LEU A 93 -15.23 -7.72 0.00
CA LEU A 93 -16.38 -7.52 0.91
C LEU A 93 -16.88 -8.83 1.52
N ASP A 94 -17.03 -9.87 0.72
CA ASP A 94 -17.56 -11.16 1.16
C ASP A 94 -16.67 -11.81 2.23
N ALA A 95 -15.36 -11.71 2.07
CA ALA A 95 -14.38 -12.21 3.04
C ALA A 95 -14.47 -11.49 4.40
N LEU A 96 -15.03 -10.27 4.43
CA LEU A 96 -15.28 -9.48 5.63
C LEU A 96 -16.72 -9.63 6.16
N GLY A 97 -17.57 -10.41 5.49
CA GLY A 97 -18.99 -10.54 5.82
C GLY A 97 -19.79 -9.24 5.60
N VAL A 98 -19.31 -8.36 4.73
CA VAL A 98 -19.95 -7.07 4.44
C VAL A 98 -21.03 -7.24 3.39
N ARG A 99 -22.26 -6.79 3.70
CA ARG A 99 -23.35 -6.68 2.73
C ARG A 99 -23.40 -5.27 2.14
N LEU A 100 -23.08 -5.14 0.86
CA LEU A 100 -23.20 -3.87 0.14
C LEU A 100 -24.65 -3.65 -0.31
N THR A 101 -25.20 -2.47 -0.05
CA THR A 101 -26.53 -2.07 -0.56
C THR A 101 -26.40 -1.64 -2.02
N THR A 102 -27.42 -1.96 -2.83
CA THR A 102 -27.54 -1.50 -4.22
C THR A 102 -28.45 -0.29 -4.30
N LEU A 103 -28.06 0.74 -5.05
CA LEU A 103 -28.92 1.90 -5.33
C LEU A 103 -30.17 1.45 -6.10
N THR A 104 -31.32 2.03 -5.77
CA THR A 104 -32.48 1.96 -6.66
C THR A 104 -32.26 2.88 -7.87
N GLN A 105 -33.02 2.66 -8.95
CA GLN A 105 -32.95 3.54 -10.12
C GLN A 105 -33.30 5.00 -9.75
N GLU A 106 -34.31 5.20 -8.90
CA GLU A 106 -34.69 6.53 -8.41
C GLU A 106 -33.54 7.24 -7.67
N GLN A 107 -32.79 6.50 -6.84
CA GLN A 107 -31.63 7.06 -6.14
C GLN A 107 -30.46 7.36 -7.09
N SER A 108 -30.21 6.48 -8.05
CA SER A 108 -29.22 6.67 -9.12
C SER A 108 -29.51 7.95 -9.91
N ASP A 109 -30.76 8.12 -10.35
CA ASP A 109 -31.20 9.28 -11.11
C ASP A 109 -31.13 10.57 -10.28
N TYR A 110 -31.53 10.51 -9.00
CA TYR A 110 -31.44 11.66 -8.08
C TYR A 110 -30.00 12.12 -7.85
N LEU A 111 -29.06 11.18 -7.71
CA LEU A 111 -27.65 11.48 -7.45
C LEU A 111 -26.86 11.77 -8.74
N GLY A 112 -27.39 11.43 -9.91
CA GLY A 112 -26.69 11.53 -11.18
C GLY A 112 -25.49 10.60 -11.30
N ILE A 113 -25.53 9.43 -10.64
CA ILE A 113 -24.47 8.42 -10.69
C ILE A 113 -25.05 7.06 -11.07
N PRO A 114 -24.36 6.21 -11.87
CA PRO A 114 -24.89 4.90 -12.22
C PRO A 114 -25.06 3.98 -10.99
N VAL A 115 -26.02 3.07 -11.05
CA VAL A 115 -26.25 2.03 -10.02
C VAL A 115 -24.98 1.20 -9.76
N GLU A 116 -24.20 0.92 -10.80
CA GLU A 116 -22.95 0.14 -10.73
C GLU A 116 -21.70 1.00 -10.48
N GLY A 117 -21.86 2.31 -10.30
CA GLY A 117 -20.77 3.26 -10.16
C GLY A 117 -20.13 3.68 -11.50
N PRO A 118 -19.01 4.43 -11.47
CA PRO A 118 -18.31 4.88 -10.27
C PRO A 118 -19.15 5.86 -9.43
N TYR A 119 -19.05 5.75 -8.10
CA TYR A 119 -19.93 6.46 -7.17
C TYR A 119 -19.43 7.82 -6.70
N LYS A 120 -18.21 8.21 -7.12
CA LYS A 120 -17.54 9.44 -6.66
C LYS A 120 -16.75 10.10 -7.79
N PRO A 121 -16.60 11.43 -7.79
CA PRO A 121 -15.77 12.12 -8.77
C PRO A 121 -14.28 11.82 -8.56
N SER A 122 -13.45 12.10 -9.56
CA SER A 122 -12.00 11.80 -9.55
C SER A 122 -11.23 12.53 -8.44
N HIS A 123 -11.66 13.73 -8.05
CA HIS A 123 -11.01 14.55 -7.02
C HIS A 123 -11.45 14.19 -5.58
N TYR A 124 -12.35 13.22 -5.43
CA TYR A 124 -12.80 12.77 -4.12
C TYR A 124 -11.68 12.03 -3.39
N LYS A 125 -11.48 12.31 -2.09
CA LYS A 125 -10.28 11.91 -1.36
C LYS A 125 -10.29 10.47 -0.85
N TYR A 126 -11.45 9.82 -0.74
CA TYR A 126 -11.69 8.38 -0.53
C TYR A 126 -13.16 8.07 -0.78
#